data_AF-A0A9E7EZK1-F1
#
_entry.id   AF-A0A9E7EZK1-F1
#
_cell.length_a   1.000
_cell.length_b   1.000
_cell.length_c   1.000
_cell.angle_alpha   90.00
_cell.angle_beta   90.00
_cell.angle_gamma   90.00
#
_symmetry.space_group_name_H-M   'P 1'
#
loop_
_entity.id
_entity.type
_entity.pdbx_description
1 polymer ?
#
loop_
_entity_poly.entity_id
_entity_poly.type
_entity_poly.pdbx_seq_one_letter_code
_entity_poly.pdbx_strand_id
1 'polypeptide(L)' 'MCCGGGCVNVFYDPNNCGFCGNRCKPGGFCRYGMCDYAS' A
#
# COMPACT_ATOMS: atom_id res chain seq x y z
N MET A 1 4.63 -8.55 1.20
CA MET A 1 5.63 -8.51 2.29
C MET A 1 4.96 -8.98 3.56
N CYS A 2 5.70 -9.45 4.55
CA CYS A 2 5.10 -9.81 5.83
C CYS A 2 5.53 -8.82 6.92
N CYS A 3 4.56 -8.33 7.68
CA CYS A 3 4.74 -7.34 8.72
C CYS A 3 3.93 -7.70 9.94
N GLY A 4 4.54 -7.56 11.12
CA GLY A 4 3.89 -7.84 12.39
C GLY A 4 3.31 -9.25 12.50
N GLY A 5 3.88 -10.24 11.80
CA GLY A 5 3.41 -11.63 11.82
C GLY A 5 2.35 -11.99 10.77
N GLY A 6 1.91 -11.04 9.93
CA GLY A 6 0.98 -11.28 8.82
C GLY A 6 1.56 -10.89 7.47
N CYS A 7 1.20 -11.61 6.40
CA CYS A 7 1.62 -11.25 5.04
C CYS A 7 0.57 -10.36 4.39
N VAL A 8 0.98 -9.15 4.01
CA VAL A 8 0.15 -8.14 3.35
C VAL A 8 0.65 -7.90 1.93
N ASN A 9 -0.29 -7.66 1.02
CA ASN A 9 0.04 -7.42 -0.38
C ASN A 9 0.37 -5.95 -0.61
N VAL A 10 1.65 -5.63 -0.55
CA VAL A 10 2.19 -4.27 -0.67
C VAL A 10 1.90 -3.63 -2.01
N PHE A 11 1.56 -4.43 -3.02
CA PHE A 11 1.38 -3.94 -4.37
C PHE A 11 -0.02 -3.37 -4.61
N TYR A 12 -0.97 -3.74 -3.75
CA TYR A 12 -2.39 -3.40 -3.90
C TYR A 12 -3.05 -2.96 -2.59
N ASP A 13 -2.41 -3.18 -1.44
CA ASP A 13 -2.95 -2.78 -0.14
C ASP A 13 -2.70 -1.28 0.09
N PRO A 14 -3.76 -0.45 0.15
CA PRO A 14 -3.63 1.00 0.30
C PRO A 14 -3.13 1.43 1.68
N ASN A 15 -3.10 0.54 2.68
CA ASN A 15 -2.56 0.83 4.01
C ASN A 15 -1.10 0.38 4.16
N ASN A 16 -0.57 -0.38 3.19
CA ASN A 16 0.75 -0.99 3.23
C ASN A 16 1.46 -0.89 1.88
N CYS A 17 1.27 0.21 1.16
CA CYS A 17 1.68 0.32 -0.23
C CYS A 17 3.20 0.43 -0.37
N GLY A 18 3.85 -0.54 -1.01
CA GLY A 18 5.32 -0.61 -1.14
C GLY A 18 6.04 -1.08 0.13
N PHE A 19 5.66 -0.56 1.31
CA PHE A 19 6.16 -0.99 2.62
C PHE A 19 5.10 -0.86 3.72
N CYS A 20 5.36 -1.47 4.89
CA CYS A 20 4.31 -1.60 5.91
C CYS A 20 4.02 -0.33 6.66
N GLY A 21 2.73 -0.10 6.89
CA GLY A 21 2.25 1.16 7.42
C GLY A 21 2.30 2.31 6.42
N ASN A 22 2.68 2.07 5.15
CA ASN A 22 2.63 3.10 4.13
C ASN A 22 1.21 3.25 3.59
N ARG A 23 0.44 4.11 4.25
CA ARG A 23 -0.92 4.40 3.84
C ARG A 23 -0.96 5.50 2.77
N CYS A 24 -1.61 5.21 1.65
CA CYS A 24 -1.85 6.20 0.61
C CYS A 24 -2.82 7.28 1.08
N LYS A 25 -2.67 8.51 0.56
CA LYS A 25 -3.60 9.62 0.85
C LYS A 25 -5.05 9.24 0.51
N PRO A 26 -6.05 9.87 1.15
CA PRO A 26 -7.46 9.65 0.81
C PRO A 26 -7.72 9.86 -0.69
N GLY A 27 -8.33 8.88 -1.34
CA GLY A 27 -8.56 8.88 -2.79
C GLY A 27 -7.40 8.33 -3.63
N GLY A 28 -6.23 8.04 -3.02
CA GLY A 28 -5.12 7.35 -3.68
C GLY A 28 -5.29 5.84 -3.64
N PHE A 29 -4.90 5.18 -4.73
CA PHE A 29 -4.89 3.73 -4.86
C PHE A 29 -3.46 3.21 -4.72
N CYS A 30 -3.27 2.03 -4.12
CA CYS A 30 -1.98 1.36 -4.22
C CYS A 30 -1.92 0.57 -5.52
N ARG A 31 -0.96 0.89 -6.39
CA ARG A 31 -0.74 0.18 -7.64
C ARG A 31 0.74 -0.06 -7.85
N TYR A 32 1.11 -1.32 -8.09
CA TYR A 32 2.51 -1.75 -8.25
C TYR A 32 3.42 -1.32 -7.10
N GLY A 33 2.88 -1.20 -5.88
CA GLY A 33 3.64 -0.78 -4.70
C GLY A 33 3.91 0.71 -4.62
N MET A 34 3.19 1.52 -5.40
CA MET A 34 3.23 2.97 -5.37
C MET A 34 1.82 3.52 -5.18
N CYS A 35 1.71 4.60 -4.41
CA CYS A 35 0.44 5.32 -4.27
C CYS A 35 0.18 6.10 -5.56
N ASP A 36 -0.75 5.58 -6.36
CA ASP A 36 -1.32 6.20 -7.54
C ASP A 36 -2.42 7.16 -7.08
N TYR A 37 -2.17 8.44 -7.24
CA TYR A 37 -3.19 9.47 -7.06
C TYR A 37 -3.73 9.73 -8.45
N ALA A 38 -4.83 9.07 -8.81
CA ALA A 38 -5.54 9.42 -10.03
C ALA A 38 -5.92 10.90 -9.92
N SER A 39 -5.18 11.74 -10.64
CA SER A 39 -5.35 13.19 -10.75
C SER A 39 -6.41 13.53 -11.76
#